data_AF-A0A2V5M6T6-F1
#
_entry.id   AF-A0A2V5M6T6-F1
#
_cell.length_a   1.000
_cell.length_b   1.000
_cell.length_c   1.000
_cell.angle_alpha   90.00
_cell.angle_beta   90.00
_cell.angle_gamma   90.00
#
_symmetry.space_group_name_H-M   'P 1'
#
loop_
_entity.id
_entity.type
_entity.pdbx_description
1 polymer ?
#
loop_
_entity_poly.entity_id
_entity_poly.type
_entity_poly.pdbx_seq_one_letter_code
_entity_poly.pdbx_strand_id
1 'polypeptide(L)' 'SIAQRLTGVLGARLTGAGFGGATVTLCERSGAPAVAQQLAKDYAAQTGTEPQVFVCEIADGAR' A
#
# COMPACT_ATOMS: atom_id res chain seq x y z
N SER A 1 -7.62 -9.16 -1.18
CA SER A 1 -6.30 -8.52 -1.04
C SER A 1 -6.03 -8.21 0.44
N ILE A 2 -4.79 -8.24 0.94
CA ILE A 2 -4.43 -7.85 2.33
C ILE A 2 -4.96 -6.44 2.63
N ALA A 3 -4.69 -5.48 1.74
CA ALA A 3 -5.10 -4.08 1.87
C ALA A 3 -6.60 -3.90 2.14
N GLN A 4 -7.45 -4.58 1.36
CA GLN A 4 -8.91 -4.43 1.41
C GLN A 4 -9.54 -4.88 2.73
N ARG A 5 -8.79 -5.60 3.58
CA ARG A 5 -9.26 -6.05 4.90
C ARG A 5 -8.86 -5.10 6.02
N LEU A 6 -8.02 -4.11 5.73
CA LEU A 6 -7.55 -3.15 6.74
C LEU A 6 -8.57 -2.02 6.91
N THR A 7 -8.83 -1.67 8.16
CA THR A 7 -9.69 -0.53 8.51
C THR A 7 -9.16 0.76 7.90
N GLY A 8 -10.05 1.57 7.33
CA GLY A 8 -9.69 2.84 6.69
C GLY A 8 -9.18 2.72 5.25
N VAL A 9 -9.09 1.51 4.68
CA VAL A 9 -8.79 1.31 3.25
C VAL A 9 -10.08 1.42 2.42
N LEU A 10 -10.06 2.31 1.43
CA LEU A 10 -11.16 2.56 0.50
C LEU A 10 -11.05 1.71 -0.76
N GLY A 11 -9.82 1.33 -1.13
CA GLY A 11 -9.57 0.47 -2.28
C GLY A 11 -8.09 0.23 -2.50
N ALA A 12 -7.77 -0.82 -3.25
CA ALA A 12 -6.39 -1.12 -3.63
C ALA A 12 -6.34 -1.82 -4.99
N ARG A 13 -5.32 -1.50 -5.78
CA ARG A 13 -5.09 -2.10 -7.10
C ARG A 13 -3.60 -2.17 -7.43
N LEU A 14 -3.22 -3.14 -8.25
CA LEU A 14 -1.98 -3.12 -9.02
C LEU A 14 -1.80 -1.75 -9.73
N THR A 15 -0.58 -1.23 -9.71
CA THR A 15 -0.14 -0.15 -10.58
C THR A 15 1.04 -0.60 -11.46
N GLY A 16 1.11 -0.09 -12.69
CA GLY A 16 2.07 -0.55 -13.70
C GLY A 16 1.61 -1.78 -14.49
N ALA A 17 2.56 -2.52 -15.07
CA ALA A 17 2.29 -3.57 -16.06
C ALA A 17 1.81 -4.92 -15.49
N GLY A 18 2.00 -5.19 -14.20
CA GLY A 18 1.61 -6.46 -13.57
C GLY A 18 2.74 -7.48 -13.39
N PHE A 19 2.36 -8.73 -13.08
CA PHE A 19 3.26 -9.86 -12.76
C PHE A 19 4.22 -9.61 -11.58
N GLY A 20 3.82 -8.70 -10.68
CA GLY A 20 4.64 -8.19 -9.59
C GLY A 20 4.53 -6.67 -9.53
N GLY A 21 5.58 -6.02 -9.05
CA GLY A 21 5.67 -4.57 -8.98
C GLY A 21 5.02 -3.99 -7.73
N ALA A 22 4.21 -2.95 -7.91
CA ALA A 22 3.62 -2.19 -6.81
C ALA A 22 2.09 -2.20 -6.85
N THR A 23 1.49 -1.97 -5.69
CA THR A 23 0.06 -1.68 -5.57
C THR A 23 -0.13 -0.28 -5.02
N VAL A 24 -1.17 0.41 -5.47
CA VAL A 24 -1.65 1.64 -4.84
C VAL A 24 -2.83 1.29 -3.93
N THR A 25 -2.76 1.74 -2.68
CA THR A 25 -3.83 1.59 -1.69
C THR A 25 -4.35 2.97 -1.32
N LEU A 26 -5.61 3.24 -1.63
CA LEU A 26 -6.31 4.45 -1.22
C LEU A 26 -6.89 4.22 0.18
N CYS A 27 -6.59 5.12 1.11
CA CYS A 27 -7.04 5.04 2.50
C CYS A 27 -7.29 6.44 3.09
N GLU A 28 -7.92 6.47 4.25
CA GLU A 28 -8.08 7.68 5.04
C GLU A 28 -6.72 8.23 5.48
N ARG A 29 -6.49 9.53 5.26
CA ARG A 29 -5.22 10.21 5.52
C ARG A 29 -4.71 10.01 6.95
N SER A 30 -5.58 10.11 7.94
CA SER A 30 -5.24 9.93 9.36
C SER A 30 -4.76 8.52 9.70
N GLY A 31 -5.21 7.51 8.94
CA GLY A 31 -4.86 6.11 9.13
C GLY A 31 -3.67 5.63 8.28
N ALA A 32 -3.15 6.45 7.36
CA ALA A 32 -2.16 6.01 6.38
C ALA A 32 -0.89 5.38 6.98
N PRO A 33 -0.28 5.91 8.07
CA PRO A 33 0.88 5.27 8.69
C PRO A 33 0.56 3.89 9.29
N ALA A 34 -0.60 3.74 9.93
CA ALA A 34 -1.03 2.48 10.52
C ALA A 34 -1.36 1.44 9.45
N VAL A 35 -2.04 1.85 8.38
CA VAL A 35 -2.31 1.01 7.21
C VAL A 35 -1.00 0.53 6.60
N ALA A 36 -0.02 1.43 6.39
CA ALA A 36 1.27 1.07 5.81
C ALA A 36 2.02 0.03 6.65
N GLN A 37 2.10 0.23 7.97
CA GLN A 37 2.77 -0.68 8.90
C GLN A 37 2.09 -2.06 8.92
N GLN A 38 0.76 -2.09 9.00
CA GLN A 38 0.00 -3.33 9.05
C GLN A 38 0.09 -4.09 7.72
N LEU A 39 0.06 -3.37 6.59
CA LEU A 39 0.23 -3.96 5.27
C LEU A 39 1.60 -4.63 5.12
N ALA A 40 2.67 -3.96 5.58
CA ALA A 40 4.02 -4.50 5.53
C ALA A 40 4.13 -5.80 6.35
N LYS A 41 3.64 -5.75 7.60
CA LYS A 41 3.64 -6.89 8.51
C LYS A 41 2.88 -8.09 7.95
N ASP A 42 1.66 -7.88 7.47
CA ASP A 42 0.81 -8.98 6.99
C ASP A 42 1.32 -9.57 5.68
N TYR A 43 1.91 -8.74 4.81
CA TYR A 43 2.53 -9.20 3.58
C TYR A 43 3.79 -10.02 3.86
N ALA A 44 4.67 -9.55 4.75
CA ALA A 44 5.86 -10.30 5.17
C ALA A 44 5.49 -11.63 5.82
N ALA A 45 4.48 -11.65 6.70
CA ALA A 45 4.00 -12.87 7.34
C ALA A 45 3.42 -13.90 6.35
N GLN A 46 2.73 -13.44 5.30
CA GLN A 46 2.12 -14.34 4.31
C GLN A 46 3.08 -14.81 3.21
N THR A 47 4.07 -13.98 2.86
CA THR A 47 4.93 -14.23 1.68
C THR A 47 6.38 -14.54 2.04
N GLY A 48 6.79 -14.29 3.28
CA GLY A 48 8.19 -14.36 3.70
C GLY A 48 9.08 -13.28 3.10
N THR A 49 8.51 -12.29 2.40
CA THR A 49 9.24 -11.21 1.74
C THR A 49 8.96 -9.88 2.41
N GLU A 50 10.00 -9.16 2.80
CA GLU A 50 9.87 -7.81 3.34
C GLU A 50 9.50 -6.81 2.22
N PRO A 51 8.31 -6.18 2.27
CA PRO A 51 7.91 -5.21 1.25
C PRO A 51 8.44 -3.81 1.59
N GLN A 52 8.59 -2.99 0.56
CA GLN A 52 8.73 -1.55 0.73
C GLN A 52 7.35 -0.90 0.65
N VAL A 53 7.00 -0.08 1.64
CA VAL A 53 5.72 0.63 1.70
C VAL A 53 5.99 2.12 1.90
N PHE A 54 5.35 2.94 1.07
CA PHE A 54 5.49 4.39 1.09
C PHE A 54 4.14 5.04 1.36
N VAL A 55 4.11 5.97 2.30
CA VAL A 55 2.99 6.92 2.43
C VAL A 55 3.31 8.08 1.50
N CYS A 56 2.59 8.14 0.39
CA CYS A 56 2.81 9.14 -0.65
C CYS A 56 1.69 10.17 -0.68
N GLU A 57 2.04 11.39 -1.09
CA GLU A 57 1.10 12.46 -1.40
C GLU A 57 1.23 12.88 -2.87
N ILE A 58 0.18 13.52 -3.39
CA ILE A 58 0.20 14.09 -4.73
C ILE A 58 1.20 15.24 -4.76
N ALA A 59 2.09 15.25 -5.74
CA ALA A 59 3.12 16.27 -5.90
C ALA A 59 3.21 16.72 -7.37
N ASP A 60 3.77 17.90 -7.59
CA ASP A 60 4.03 18.43 -8.93
C ASP A 60 5.07 17.59 -9.67
N GLY A 61 4.98 17.64 -11.01
CA GLY A 61 5.95 16.99 -11.89
C GLY A 61 7.32 17.67 -11.90
N ALA A 62 8.31 16.97 -12.48
CA ALA A 62 9.63 17.55 -12.71
C ALA A 62 9.54 18.82 -13.58
N ARG A 63 10.37 19.81 -13.27
CA ARG A 63 10.52 21.07 -13.99
C ARG A 63 11.94 21.22 -14.53
#